data_AF-A0A962AVJ7-F1
#
_entry.id   AF-A0A962AVJ7-F1
#
_cell.length_a   1.000
_cell.length_b   1.000
_cell.length_c   1.000
_cell.angle_alpha   90.00
_cell.angle_beta   90.00
_cell.angle_gamma   90.00
#
_symmetry.space_group_name_H-M   'P 1'
#
loop_
_entity.id
_entity.type
_entity.pdbx_description
1 polymer ?
#
loop_
_entity_poly.entity_id
_entity_poly.type
_entity_poly.pdbx_seq_one_letter_code
_entity_poly.pdbx_strand_id
1 'polypeptide(L)'
;SGPQLLLLDEPLAGMSPRERVETVALLKSLREGRTMIVIDHDMDAIFDLAERITVLSEGKVLVEGTPEEIKNDPVVQEAYLGGVHE
;
A
#
# COMPACT_ATOMS: atom_id res chain seq x y z
N SER A 1 -4.51 -7.32 -25.97
CA SER A 1 -5.43 -6.87 -24.91
C SER A 1 -4.79 -7.21 -23.57
N GLY A 2 -4.53 -6.22 -22.73
CA GLY A 2 -4.03 -6.45 -21.36
C GLY A 2 -5.18 -6.66 -20.37
N PRO A 3 -4.91 -7.15 -19.16
CA PRO A 3 -5.92 -7.23 -18.10
C PRO A 3 -6.38 -5.82 -17.69
N GLN A 4 -7.66 -5.69 -17.35
CA GLN A 4 -8.24 -4.44 -16.85
C GLN A 4 -8.06 -4.26 -15.34
N LEU A 5 -7.82 -5.36 -14.62
CA LEU A 5 -7.61 -5.42 -13.18
C LEU A 5 -6.31 -6.17 -12.88
N LEU A 6 -5.48 -5.58 -12.02
CA LEU A 6 -4.26 -6.19 -11.48
C LEU A 6 -4.46 -6.40 -9.97
N LEU A 7 -4.27 -7.63 -9.50
CA LEU A 7 -4.25 -7.99 -8.08
C LEU A 7 -2.83 -8.43 -7.75
N LEU A 8 -2.18 -7.76 -6.81
CA LEU A 8 -0.80 -8.03 -6.42
C LEU A 8 -0.76 -8.33 -4.92
N ASP A 9 -0.24 -9.50 -4.58
CA ASP A 9 -0.10 -9.96 -3.21
C ASP A 9 1.38 -9.93 -2.82
N GLU A 10 1.72 -9.03 -1.90
CA GLU A 10 3.07 -8.69 -1.42
C GLU A 10 4.13 -8.54 -2.54
N PRO A 11 3.90 -7.66 -3.54
CA PRO A 11 4.80 -7.56 -4.69
C PRO A 11 6.20 -7.05 -4.35
N LEU A 12 6.42 -6.51 -3.15
CA LEU A 12 7.69 -5.94 -2.71
C LEU A 12 8.47 -6.85 -1.74
N ALA A 13 7.92 -8.02 -1.42
CA ALA A 13 8.50 -8.94 -0.45
C ALA A 13 9.92 -9.39 -0.86
N GLY A 14 10.86 -9.34 0.08
CA GLY A 14 12.24 -9.79 -0.13
C GLY A 14 13.11 -8.87 -1.00
N MET A 15 12.58 -7.74 -1.47
CA MET A 15 13.33 -6.78 -2.27
C MET A 15 14.22 -5.87 -1.42
N SER A 16 15.40 -5.56 -1.94
CA SER A 16 16.24 -4.48 -1.42
C SER A 16 15.54 -3.11 -1.55
N PRO A 17 15.97 -2.08 -0.81
CA PRO A 17 15.38 -0.74 -0.92
C PRO A 17 15.41 -0.18 -2.35
N ARG A 18 16.47 -0.45 -3.10
CA ARG A 18 16.60 -0.01 -4.49
C ARG A 18 15.60 -0.71 -5.41
N GLU A 19 15.52 -2.03 -5.33
CA GLU A 19 14.59 -2.83 -6.15
C GLU A 19 13.14 -2.45 -5.87
N ARG A 20 12.83 -2.12 -4.62
CA ARG A 20 11.51 -1.63 -4.22
C ARG A 20 11.15 -0.32 -4.92
N VAL A 21 12.05 0.66 -4.93
CA VAL A 21 11.83 1.94 -5.65
C VAL A 21 11.61 1.71 -7.14
N GLU A 22 12.44 0.86 -7.76
CA GLU A 22 12.32 0.53 -9.18
C GLU A 22 10.99 -0.20 -9.48
N THR A 23 10.57 -1.11 -8.60
CA THR A 23 9.31 -1.85 -8.72
C THR A 23 8.10 -0.95 -8.54
N VAL A 24 8.11 -0.05 -7.55
CA VAL A 24 7.04 0.94 -7.34
C VAL A 24 6.87 1.82 -8.58
N ALA A 25 7.96 2.31 -9.17
CA ALA A 25 7.91 3.09 -10.41
C ALA A 25 7.31 2.29 -11.58
N LEU A 26 7.67 1.01 -11.71
CA LEU A 26 7.09 0.11 -12.70
C LEU A 26 5.59 -0.08 -12.47
N LEU A 27 5.16 -0.34 -11.23
CA LEU A 27 3.76 -0.51 -10.88
C LEU A 27 2.93 0.74 -11.21
N LYS A 28 3.46 1.94 -10.94
CA LYS A 28 2.82 3.20 -11.35
C LYS A 28 2.59 3.26 -12.86
N SER A 29 3.58 2.87 -13.66
CA SER A 29 3.42 2.86 -15.13
C SER A 29 2.38 1.83 -15.60
N LEU A 30 2.32 0.67 -14.94
CA LEU A 30 1.39 -0.41 -15.29
C LEU A 30 -0.07 -0.10 -14.93
N ARG A 31 -0.29 0.76 -13.94
CA ARG A 31 -1.64 1.13 -13.50
C ARG A 31 -2.35 2.06 -14.49
N GLU A 32 -1.64 2.70 -15.41
CA GLU A 32 -2.24 3.65 -16.36
C GLU A 32 -3.35 2.98 -17.19
N GLY A 33 -4.57 3.50 -17.04
CA GLY A 33 -5.77 2.97 -17.70
C GLY A 33 -6.28 1.64 -17.16
N ARG A 34 -5.85 1.22 -15.95
CA ARG A 34 -6.22 -0.04 -15.31
C ARG A 34 -6.55 0.15 -13.83
N THR A 35 -7.34 -0.75 -13.27
CA THR A 35 -7.52 -0.84 -11.82
C THR A 35 -6.40 -1.71 -11.23
N MET A 36 -5.83 -1.29 -10.10
CA MET A 36 -4.81 -2.04 -9.38
C MET A 36 -5.18 -2.14 -7.91
N ILE A 37 -5.10 -3.35 -7.36
CA ILE A 37 -5.22 -3.62 -5.93
C ILE A 37 -3.89 -4.25 -5.50
N VAL A 38 -3.26 -3.66 -4.50
CA VAL A 38 -2.00 -4.12 -3.93
C VAL A 38 -2.26 -4.45 -2.47
N ILE A 39 -1.82 -5.64 -2.07
CA ILE A 39 -1.74 -6.08 -0.68
C ILE A 39 -0.26 -6.06 -0.33
N ASP A 40 0.14 -5.27 0.65
CA ASP A 40 1.52 -5.23 1.15
C ASP A 40 1.52 -4.70 2.59
N HIS A 41 2.61 -4.95 3.31
CA HIS A 41 2.85 -4.42 4.65
C HIS A 41 3.82 -3.23 4.63
N ASP A 42 4.43 -2.92 3.49
CA ASP A 42 5.29 -1.75 3.31
C ASP A 42 4.47 -0.47 3.15
N MET A 43 4.29 0.26 4.25
CA MET A 43 3.45 1.46 4.26
C MET A 43 4.00 2.60 3.41
N ASP A 44 5.32 2.76 3.30
CA ASP A 44 5.91 3.80 2.45
C ASP A 44 5.56 3.57 0.98
N ALA A 45 5.66 2.33 0.51
CA ALA A 45 5.28 1.99 -0.86
C ALA A 45 3.77 2.07 -1.09
N ILE A 46 2.95 1.62 -0.14
CA ILE A 46 1.49 1.72 -0.24
C ILE A 46 1.06 3.19 -0.32
N PHE A 47 1.62 4.08 0.51
CA PHE A 47 1.33 5.51 0.44
C PHE A 47 1.77 6.15 -0.88
N ASP A 48 2.83 5.64 -1.50
CA ASP A 48 3.31 6.15 -2.80
C ASP A 48 2.48 5.63 -3.99
N LEU A 49 1.88 4.44 -3.87
CA LEU A 49 1.14 3.77 -4.95
C LEU A 49 -0.36 4.05 -4.95
N ALA A 50 -0.97 4.10 -3.77
CA ALA A 50 -2.42 3.98 -3.61
C ALA A 50 -3.12 5.34 -3.59
N GLU A 51 -4.31 5.39 -4.18
CA GLU A 51 -5.24 6.53 -4.04
C GLU A 51 -6.19 6.35 -2.85
N ARG A 52 -6.43 5.09 -2.48
CA ARG A 52 -7.29 4.67 -1.38
C ARG A 52 -6.69 3.43 -0.73
N ILE A 53 -6.71 3.38 0.58
CA ILE A 53 -6.11 2.33 1.39
C ILE A 53 -7.16 1.81 2.36
N THR A 54 -7.24 0.49 2.47
CA THR A 54 -8.09 -0.21 3.44
C THR A 54 -7.16 -0.95 4.39
N VAL A 55 -7.24 -0.63 5.68
CA VAL A 55 -6.45 -1.30 6.72
C VAL A 55 -7.32 -2.41 7.32
N LEU A 56 -6.77 -3.63 7.36
CA LEU A 56 -7.44 -4.82 7.89
C LEU A 56 -6.75 -5.28 9.18
N SER A 57 -7.53 -5.46 10.25
CA SER A 57 -7.07 -6.06 11.51
C SER A 57 -8.04 -7.17 11.93
N GLU A 58 -7.50 -8.33 12.33
CA GLU A 58 -8.29 -9.50 12.75
C GLU A 58 -9.41 -9.90 11.77
N GLY A 59 -9.14 -9.80 10.47
CA GLY A 59 -10.11 -10.13 9.42
C GLY A 59 -11.26 -9.13 9.27
N LYS A 60 -11.16 -7.95 9.88
CA LYS A 60 -12.14 -6.86 9.77
C LYS A 60 -11.48 -5.60 9.21
N VAL A 61 -12.28 -4.80 8.51
CA VAL A 61 -11.87 -3.44 8.12
C VAL A 61 -11.78 -2.61 9.38
N LEU A 62 -10.58 -2.09 9.63
CA LEU A 62 -10.30 -1.16 10.71
C LEU A 62 -10.65 0.26 10.26
N VAL A 63 -10.10 0.69 9.13
CA VAL A 63 -10.35 1.99 8.51
C VAL A 63 -10.12 1.92 6.99
N GLU A 64 -10.81 2.77 6.24
CA GLU A 64 -10.60 2.97 4.81
C GLU A 64 -10.56 4.48 4.53
N GLY A 65 -9.60 4.92 3.73
CA GLY A 65 -9.44 6.34 3.40
C GLY A 65 -8.35 6.60 2.37
N THR A 66 -8.12 7.87 2.10
CA THR A 66 -6.97 8.36 1.32
C THR A 66 -5.66 8.11 2.10
N PRO A 67 -4.49 8.11 1.44
CA PRO A 67 -3.20 8.02 2.11
C PRO A 67 -3.01 9.04 3.24
N GLU A 68 -3.52 10.26 3.06
CA GLU A 68 -3.43 11.32 4.06
C GLU A 68 -4.29 11.02 5.29
N GLU A 69 -5.53 10.56 5.10
CA GLU A 69 -6.42 10.16 6.19
C GLU A 69 -5.82 8.98 6.97
N ILE A 70 -5.33 7.95 6.27
CA ILE A 70 -4.74 6.76 6.90
C ILE A 70 -3.47 7.09 7.67
N LYS A 71 -2.60 7.96 7.13
CA LYS A 71 -1.36 8.36 7.80
C LYS A 71 -1.59 9.13 9.09
N ASN A 72 -2.70 9.88 9.16
CA ASN A 72 -3.09 10.67 10.32
C ASN A 72 -4.07 9.95 11.25
N ASP A 73 -4.50 8.73 10.92
CA ASP A 73 -5.40 7.96 11.75
C ASP A 73 -4.65 7.42 13.00
N PRO A 74 -5.09 7.77 14.22
CA PRO A 74 -4.39 7.40 15.44
C PRO A 74 -4.37 5.87 15.67
N VAL A 75 -5.40 5.15 15.22
CA VAL A 75 -5.49 3.70 15.35
C VAL A 75 -4.51 3.02 14.41
N VAL A 76 -4.36 3.55 13.19
CA VAL A 76 -3.35 3.07 12.22
C VAL A 76 -1.94 3.34 12.72
N GLN A 77 -1.71 4.52 13.30
CA GLN A 77 -0.40 4.87 13.86
C GLN A 77 0.00 3.92 15.00
N GLU A 78 -0.92 3.64 15.92
CA GLU A 78 -0.71 2.71 17.02
C GLU A 78 -0.48 1.27 16.53
N ALA A 79 -1.28 0.80 15.57
CA ALA A 79 -1.28 -0.59 15.16
C ALA A 79 -0.20 -0.95 14.11
N TYR A 80 0.22 -0.01 13.25
CA TYR A 80 1.04 -0.33 12.06
C TYR A 80 2.26 0.55 11.85
N LEU A 81 2.23 1.83 12.26
CA LEU A 81 3.37 2.73 12.04
C LEU A 81 4.35 2.77 13.23
N GLY A 82 4.02 2.05 14.31
CA GLY A 82 4.73 2.14 15.58
C GLY A 82 4.44 3.49 16.20
N GLY A 83 3.71 3.50 17.32
CA GLY A 83 3.55 4.71 18.13
C GLY A 83 4.90 5.38 18.29
N VAL A 84 4.94 6.71 18.14
CA VAL A 84 6.14 7.55 18.25
C VAL A 84 6.77 7.40 19.63
N HIS A 85 7.50 6.30 19.84
CA HIS A 85 8.26 5.93 21.01
C HIS A 85 9.27 4.86 20.58
N GLU A 86 10.31 5.30 19.87
CA GLU A 86 11.72 5.22 20.29
C GLU A 86 12.55 6.28 19.56
#